data_AF-A0AA36JRB9-F1
#
_entry.id   AF-A0AA36JRB9-F1
#
_cell.length_a   1.000
_cell.length_b   1.000
_cell.length_c   1.000
_cell.angle_alpha   90.00
_cell.angle_beta   90.00
_cell.angle_gamma   90.00
#
_symmetry.space_group_name_H-M   'P 1'
#
loop_
_entity.id
_entity.type
_entity.pdbx_description
1 polymer ?
#
loop_
_entity_poly.entity_id
_entity_poly.type
_entity_poly.pdbx_seq_one_letter_code
_entity_poly.pdbx_strand_id
1 'polypeptide(L)'
;MSAILRVEGKADELILIELQSTMYMEDGCYSYYMLFNDGSKLADQDLGILEVTKEGNATLTNGPRALYGKMQELKSPLVLMERKGQDGDVILAARGVVHRKAVFNQRPQLSV
;
A
#
# COMPACT_ATOMS: atom_id res chain seq x y z
N MET A 1 -9.09 27.01 -4.56
CA MET A 1 -10.45 26.47 -4.78
C MET A 1 -10.51 25.15 -4.02
N SER A 2 -11.38 25.04 -3.01
CA SER A 2 -11.49 23.87 -2.14
C SER A 2 -12.87 23.23 -2.31
N ALA A 3 -12.92 21.94 -2.65
CA ALA A 3 -14.15 21.17 -2.72
C ALA A 3 -14.37 20.44 -1.39
N ILE A 4 -15.53 20.64 -0.77
CA ILE A 4 -15.95 19.91 0.43
C ILE A 4 -16.68 18.65 -0.06
N LEU A 5 -16.09 17.48 0.17
CA LEU A 5 -16.66 16.18 -0.18
C LEU A 5 -17.29 15.56 1.06
N ARG A 6 -18.57 15.18 0.97
CA ARG A 6 -19.25 14.37 1.99
C ARG A 6 -19.07 12.91 1.61
N VAL A 7 -18.31 12.16 2.41
CA VAL A 7 -18.21 10.70 2.27
C VAL A 7 -19.39 10.08 3.00
N GLU A 8 -20.18 9.28 2.30
CA GLU A 8 -21.25 8.47 2.92
C GLU A 8 -20.67 7.09 3.29
N GLY A 9 -20.79 6.70 4.57
CA GLY A 9 -20.18 5.48 5.12
C GLY A 9 -18.84 5.73 5.84
N LYS A 10 -18.31 4.68 6.49
CA LYS A 10 -16.97 4.71 7.13
C LYS A 10 -15.95 4.20 6.11
N ALA A 11 -15.02 5.06 5.71
CA ALA A 11 -13.93 4.67 4.81
C ALA A 11 -12.99 3.67 5.49
N ASP A 12 -12.40 2.76 4.71
CA ASP A 12 -11.48 1.75 5.23
C ASP A 12 -10.23 2.41 5.83
N GLU A 13 -9.74 1.84 6.93
CA GLU A 13 -8.44 2.24 7.50
C GLU A 13 -7.34 1.52 6.72
N LEU A 14 -6.51 2.31 6.05
CA LEU A 14 -5.42 1.80 5.21
C LEU A 14 -4.07 2.04 5.88
N ILE A 15 -3.12 1.15 5.62
CA ILE A 15 -1.70 1.32 5.99
C ILE A 15 -0.90 1.56 4.72
N LEU A 16 -0.12 2.64 4.71
CA LEU A 16 0.84 2.89 3.63
C LEU A 16 2.15 2.16 3.93
N ILE A 17 2.69 1.46 2.93
CA ILE A 17 4.02 0.85 3.01
C ILE A 17 5.00 1.74 2.21
N GLU A 18 6.05 2.21 2.88
CA GLU A 18 7.12 3.02 2.29
C GLU A 18 8.42 2.22 2.28
N LEU A 19 8.91 1.88 1.09
CA LEU A 19 10.13 1.10 0.88
C LEU A 19 11.20 1.98 0.24
N GLN A 20 12.38 2.06 0.85
CA GLN A 20 13.57 2.66 0.22
C GLN A 20 14.31 1.65 -0.67
N SER A 21 13.57 0.85 -1.43
CA SER A 21 14.07 -0.20 -2.31
C SER A 21 13.05 -0.50 -3.40
N THR A 22 13.54 -0.88 -4.58
CA THR A 22 12.68 -1.43 -5.62
C THR A 22 12.28 -2.85 -5.25
N MET A 23 10.99 -3.12 -5.25
CA MET A 23 10.45 -4.47 -5.04
C MET A 23 10.24 -5.12 -6.39
N TYR A 24 10.72 -6.35 -6.53
CA TYR A 24 10.53 -7.17 -7.72
C TYR A 24 9.54 -8.28 -7.37
N MET A 25 8.49 -8.43 -8.19
CA MET A 25 7.63 -9.61 -8.16
C MET A 25 8.02 -10.51 -9.33
N GLU A 26 7.93 -11.82 -9.15
CA GLU A 26 8.16 -12.74 -10.27
C GLU A 26 7.01 -12.59 -11.29
N ASP A 27 7.36 -12.46 -12.56
CA ASP A 27 6.43 -12.46 -13.69
C ASP A 27 5.77 -13.85 -13.83
N GLY A 28 4.77 -14.18 -12.99
CA GLY A 28 4.22 -15.53 -13.04
C GLY A 28 2.93 -15.87 -12.29
N CYS A 29 2.59 -15.19 -11.19
CA CYS A 29 1.39 -15.57 -10.42
C CYS A 29 0.16 -14.74 -10.83
N TYR A 30 -0.50 -15.15 -11.90
CA TYR A 30 -1.79 -14.61 -12.33
C TYR A 30 -2.91 -15.14 -11.43
N SER A 31 -3.50 -14.30 -10.58
CA SER A 31 -4.93 -14.34 -10.29
C SER A 31 -5.43 -12.88 -10.03
N TYR A 32 -6.67 -12.62 -9.63
CA TYR A 32 -7.60 -11.69 -10.28
C TYR A 32 -7.53 -10.17 -9.89
N TYR A 33 -6.92 -9.35 -10.79
CA TYR A 33 -6.99 -7.88 -10.96
C TYR A 33 -6.20 -6.88 -10.07
N MET A 34 -5.00 -6.50 -10.56
CA MET A 34 -4.51 -5.12 -10.78
C MET A 34 -3.42 -5.22 -11.85
N LEU A 35 -3.41 -4.40 -12.90
CA LEU A 35 -2.49 -4.56 -14.05
C LEU A 35 -1.44 -3.43 -14.09
N PHE A 36 -0.16 -3.74 -14.35
CA PHE A 36 0.85 -2.74 -14.76
C PHE A 36 0.95 -2.61 -16.29
N ASN A 37 1.78 -1.66 -16.75
CA ASN A 37 1.84 -1.06 -18.10
C ASN A 37 2.26 -2.02 -19.24
N ASP A 38 2.43 -3.31 -18.96
CA ASP A 38 2.70 -4.40 -19.92
C ASP A 38 1.56 -5.45 -19.98
N GLY A 39 0.53 -5.32 -19.14
CA GLY A 39 -0.61 -6.25 -19.10
C GLY A 39 -0.50 -7.40 -18.10
N SER A 40 0.47 -7.39 -17.17
CA SER A 40 0.63 -8.42 -16.12
C SER A 40 -0.14 -8.10 -14.82
N LYS A 41 -0.75 -9.13 -14.17
CA LYS A 41 -1.64 -9.02 -12.99
C LYS A 41 -0.86 -9.08 -11.66
N LEU A 42 -1.29 -8.26 -10.69
CA LEU A 42 -0.73 -8.06 -9.35
C LEU A 42 -1.61 -8.67 -8.23
N ALA A 43 -2.83 -9.09 -8.55
CA ALA A 43 -3.75 -9.64 -7.56
C ALA A 43 -3.47 -11.13 -7.33
N ASP A 44 -3.72 -11.57 -6.09
CA ASP A 44 -3.45 -12.92 -5.58
C ASP A 44 -1.97 -13.32 -5.54
N GLN A 45 -1.05 -12.34 -5.63
CA GLN A 45 0.35 -12.54 -5.28
C GLN A 45 0.59 -12.03 -3.86
N ASP A 46 0.93 -12.96 -2.96
CA ASP A 46 1.41 -12.59 -1.63
C ASP A 46 2.79 -11.97 -1.77
N LEU A 47 2.83 -10.65 -1.62
CA LEU A 47 4.06 -9.85 -1.56
C LEU A 47 5.02 -10.27 -0.44
N GLY A 48 4.47 -10.92 0.58
CA GLY A 48 5.15 -11.22 1.82
C GLY A 48 4.24 -11.04 3.02
N ILE A 49 4.82 -11.24 4.20
CA ILE A 49 4.14 -11.12 5.48
C ILE A 49 4.60 -9.82 6.14
N LEU A 50 3.65 -8.93 6.47
CA LEU A 50 3.89 -7.75 7.30
C LEU A 50 3.47 -8.05 8.73
N GLU A 51 4.44 -8.11 9.64
CA GLU A 51 4.21 -8.26 11.07
C GLU A 51 4.41 -6.92 11.77
N VAL A 52 3.47 -6.55 12.63
CA VAL A 52 3.54 -5.32 13.42
C VAL A 52 3.41 -5.67 14.90
N THR A 53 4.40 -5.28 15.68
CA THR A 53 4.39 -5.45 17.13
C THR A 53 3.60 -4.33 17.82
N LYS A 54 3.16 -4.56 19.06
CA LYS A 54 2.48 -3.53 19.87
C LYS A 54 3.34 -2.29 20.14
N GLU A 55 4.66 -2.44 20.07
CA GLU A 55 5.65 -1.38 20.25
C GLU A 55 5.86 -0.54 18.97
N GLY A 56 5.21 -0.91 17.86
CA GLY A 56 5.30 -0.20 16.59
C GLY A 56 6.47 -0.61 15.71
N ASN A 57 7.23 -1.65 16.06
CA ASN A 57 8.19 -2.27 15.13
C ASN A 57 7.42 -3.01 14.03
N ALA A 58 7.89 -2.87 12.80
CA ALA A 58 7.31 -3.52 11.62
C ALA A 58 8.36 -4.37 10.92
N THR A 59 8.01 -5.60 10.58
CA THR A 59 8.86 -6.52 9.82
C THR A 59 8.12 -6.93 8.57
N LEU A 60 8.72 -6.69 7.40
CA LEU A 60 8.20 -7.17 6.12
C LEU A 60 9.09 -8.30 5.62
N THR A 61 8.53 -9.50 5.53
CA THR A 61 9.25 -10.70 5.07
C THR A 61 8.78 -11.09 3.68
N ASN A 62 9.69 -11.14 2.72
CA ASN A 62 9.45 -11.61 1.36
C ASN A 62 10.46 -12.72 1.02
N GLY A 63 9.99 -13.97 1.01
CA GLY A 63 10.84 -15.15 0.84
C GLY A 63 11.94 -15.20 1.89
N PRO A 64 13.23 -15.37 1.50
CA PRO A 64 14.36 -15.42 2.43
C PRO A 64 14.81 -14.04 2.91
N ARG A 65 14.14 -12.95 2.51
CA ARG A 65 14.55 -11.58 2.84
C ARG A 65 13.59 -10.95 3.84
N ALA A 66 14.15 -10.27 4.82
CA ALA A 66 13.40 -9.48 5.80
C ALA A 66 13.81 -8.01 5.72
N LEU A 67 12.83 -7.13 5.82
CA LEU A 67 12.99 -5.70 5.98
C LEU A 67 12.50 -5.31 7.36
N TYR A 68 13.40 -4.70 8.14
CA TYR A 68 13.07 -4.18 9.47
C TYR A 68 12.78 -2.68 9.37
N GLY A 69 11.64 -2.30 9.92
CA GLY A 69 11.10 -0.96 9.84
C GLY A 69 10.31 -0.61 11.09
N LYS A 70 9.58 0.50 10.99
CA LYS A 70 8.73 0.98 12.07
C LYS A 70 7.45 1.60 11.54
N MET A 71 6.40 1.48 12.33
CA MET A 71 5.18 2.23 12.15
C MET A 71 5.41 3.69 12.53
N GLN A 72 4.88 4.60 11.71
CA GLN A 72 4.91 6.03 11.95
C GLN A 72 3.52 6.60 11.69
N GLU A 73 3.09 7.52 12.55
CA GLU A 73 1.89 8.29 12.33
C GLU A 73 2.16 9.39 11.30
N LEU A 74 1.21 9.60 10.39
CA LEU A 74 1.27 10.68 9.42
C LEU A 74 0.82 11.97 10.09
N LYS A 75 1.67 13.01 10.05
CA LYS A 75 1.31 14.36 10.53
C LYS A 75 0.02 14.89 9.89
N SER A 76 -0.20 14.52 8.63
CA SER A 76 -1.41 14.82 7.88
C SER A 76 -1.93 13.51 7.27
N PRO A 77 -3.11 13.02 7.69
CA PRO A 77 -3.72 11.83 7.09
C PRO A 77 -3.92 12.00 5.59
N LEU A 78 -3.75 10.93 4.83
CA LEU A 78 -3.94 10.90 3.38
C LEU A 78 -5.28 10.24 3.05
N VAL A 79 -5.99 10.77 2.06
CA VAL A 79 -7.20 10.13 1.53
C VAL A 79 -6.85 9.47 0.20
N LEU A 80 -7.06 8.16 0.11
CA LEU A 80 -6.97 7.44 -1.15
C LEU A 80 -8.22 7.73 -1.96
N MET A 81 -8.05 8.38 -3.12
CA MET A 81 -9.14 8.66 -4.04
C MET A 81 -8.98 7.79 -5.29
N GLU A 82 -10.05 7.10 -5.67
CA GLU A 82 -10.15 6.46 -6.97
C GLU A 82 -10.83 7.41 -7.95
N ARG A 83 -10.18 7.64 -9.09
CA ARG A 83 -10.82 8.31 -10.22
C ARG A 83 -11.76 7.34 -10.90
N LYS A 84 -13.04 7.69 -10.93
CA LYS A 84 -14.11 7.01 -11.66
C LYS A 84 -14.58 7.92 -12.81
N GLY A 85 -15.03 7.30 -13.90
CA GLY A 85 -15.54 8.00 -15.09
C GLY A 85 -14.80 7.61 -16.37
N GLN A 86 -15.52 7.66 -17.50
CA GLN A 86 -14.95 7.64 -18.84
C GLN A 86 -14.97 9.08 -19.39
N ASP A 87 -13.95 9.42 -20.18
CA ASP A 87 -13.78 10.66 -20.95
C ASP A 87 -14.57 11.91 -20.52
N GLY A 88 -13.85 12.89 -19.95
CA GLY A 88 -14.36 14.25 -19.67
C GLY A 88 -14.89 14.45 -18.26
N ASP A 89 -15.56 13.45 -17.68
CA ASP A 89 -16.09 13.54 -16.31
C ASP A 89 -15.09 12.98 -15.28
N VAL A 90 -14.67 13.84 -14.35
CA VAL A 90 -13.82 13.46 -13.22
C VAL A 90 -14.70 13.21 -12.00
N ILE A 91 -15.11 11.96 -11.80
CA ILE A 91 -15.74 11.53 -10.56
C ILE A 91 -14.64 11.00 -9.64
N LEU A 92 -14.56 11.49 -8.41
CA LEU A 92 -13.60 10.99 -7.42
C LEU A 92 -14.35 10.27 -6.31
N ALA A 93 -14.00 9.01 -6.07
CA ALA A 93 -14.54 8.21 -4.98
C ALA A 93 -13.47 8.02 -3.90
N ALA A 94 -13.76 8.40 -2.66
CA ALA A 94 -12.88 8.09 -1.54
C ALA A 94 -12.89 6.57 -1.28
N ARG A 95 -11.72 5.97 -1.19
CA ARG A 95 -11.54 4.53 -0.92
C ARG A 95 -11.12 4.24 0.52
N GLY A 96 -10.28 5.10 1.09
CA GLY A 96 -9.80 4.88 2.44
C GLY A 96 -9.00 6.07 2.95
N VAL A 97 -8.74 6.06 4.24
CA VAL A 97 -7.89 7.07 4.90
C VAL A 97 -6.68 6.38 5.49
N VAL A 98 -5.51 6.91 5.19
CA VAL A 98 -4.23 6.46 5.74
C VAL A 98 -3.84 7.42 6.86
N HIS A 99 -3.76 6.91 8.08
CA HIS A 99 -3.27 7.65 9.25
C HIS A 99 -1.83 7.26 9.61
N ARG A 100 -1.41 6.06 9.20
CA ARG A 100 -0.14 5.46 9.60
C ARG A 100 0.57 4.86 8.39
N LYS A 101 1.90 4.89 8.42
CA LYS A 101 2.75 4.23 7.45
C LYS A 101 3.77 3.32 8.11
N ALA A 102 4.07 2.20 7.47
CA ALA A 102 5.21 1.35 7.78
C ALA A 102 6.40 1.82 6.93
N VAL A 103 7.51 2.22 7.56
CA VAL A 103 8.68 2.76 6.87
C VAL A 103 9.85 1.80 6.99
N PHE A 104 10.43 1.41 5.85
CA PHE A 104 11.56 0.51 5.73
C PHE A 104 12.70 1.20 4.97
N ASN A 105 13.66 1.74 5.71
CA ASN A 105 14.79 2.49 5.16
C ASN A 105 16.11 1.69 5.12
N GLN A 106 16.08 0.45 5.61
CA GLN A 106 17.25 -0.40 5.70
C GLN A 106 17.33 -1.35 4.51
N ARG A 107 18.55 -1.85 4.24
CA ARG A 107 18.74 -2.91 3.24
C ARG A 107 18.07 -4.21 3.71
N PRO A 108 17.43 -4.97 2.81
CA PRO A 108 16.91 -6.30 3.15
C PRO A 108 18.00 -7.21 3.71
N GLN A 109 17.71 -7.84 4.84
CA GLN A 109 18.56 -8.84 5.47
C GLN A 109 18.12 -10.24 5.05
N LEU A 110 19.03 -11.21 5.09
CA LEU A 110 18.62 -12.62 4.99
C LEU A 110 17.94 -13.01 6.32
N SER A 111 16.73 -13.54 6.23
CA SER A 111 16.05 -14.16 7.35
C SER A 111 16.69 -15.53 7.60
N VAL A 112 17.29 -15.71 8.78
CA VAL A 112 17.85 -16.99 9.25
C VAL A 112 16.75 -17.85 9.85
#